data_AF-A0A818GUM6-F1
#
_entry.id   AF-A0A818GUM6-F1
#
_cell.length_a   1.000
_cell.length_b   1.000
_cell.length_c   1.000
_cell.angle_alpha   90.00
_cell.angle_beta   90.00
_cell.angle_gamma   90.00
#
_symmetry.space_group_name_H-M   'P 1'
#
loop_
_entity.id
_entity.type
_entity.pdbx_description
1 polymer ?
#
loop_
_entity_poly.entity_id
_entity_poly.type
_entity_poly.pdbx_seq_one_letter_code
_entity_poly.pdbx_strand_id
1 'polypeptide(L)'
;MISKLVDNLNAEIVLGTVQNICEAAKWLNYTYLYIRMIKEPQLYGVSNESLLVDKYLFQGCLDLIHSAAIQSDTSHLIHYDRKTGSFQITEHGRIASHYYCTHETIVIYNQLFKVTLSEIDLFRIFSLSSEFSHNYERIRKNRITKIT
;
A
#
# COMPACT_ATOMS: atom_id res chain seq x y z
N MET A 1 4.45 0.70 -8.99
CA MET A 1 5.23 0.11 -7.89
C MET A 1 5.15 0.98 -6.64
N ILE A 2 5.42 2.29 -6.70
CA ILE A 2 5.19 3.20 -5.55
C ILE A 2 3.74 3.12 -5.04
N SER A 3 2.76 3.13 -5.95
CA SER A 3 1.33 2.97 -5.62
C SER A 3 0.95 1.65 -4.94
N LYS A 4 1.81 0.64 -5.00
CA LYS A 4 1.60 -0.69 -4.41
C LYS A 4 2.58 -0.99 -3.28
N LEU A 5 3.36 0.00 -2.86
CA LEU A 5 4.35 -0.16 -1.81
C LEU A 5 3.73 -0.57 -0.48
N VAL A 6 2.57 0.00 -0.14
CA VAL A 6 1.80 -0.33 1.08
C VAL A 6 1.39 -1.81 1.09
N ASP A 7 0.75 -2.26 0.01
CA ASP A 7 0.27 -3.64 -0.11
C ASP A 7 1.46 -4.64 -0.07
N ASN A 8 2.56 -4.32 -0.77
CA ASN A 8 3.76 -5.16 -0.80
C ASN A 8 4.51 -5.18 0.54
N LEU A 9 4.61 -4.03 1.22
CA LEU A 9 5.23 -3.94 2.54
C LEU A 9 4.46 -4.78 3.56
N ASN A 10 3.12 -4.70 3.55
CA ASN A 10 2.28 -5.54 4.39
C ASN A 10 2.55 -7.04 4.15
N ALA A 11 2.70 -7.46 2.89
CA ALA A 11 2.98 -8.87 2.57
C ALA A 11 4.31 -9.35 3.18
N GLU A 12 5.38 -8.56 3.06
CA GLU A 12 6.69 -8.93 3.63
C GLU A 12 6.69 -8.95 5.17
N ILE A 13 5.91 -8.05 5.78
CA ILE A 13 5.72 -8.04 7.24
C ILE A 13 4.94 -9.29 7.67
N VAL A 14 3.88 -9.67 6.94
CA VAL A 14 3.10 -10.89 7.22
C VAL A 14 3.93 -12.16 7.03
N LEU A 15 4.80 -12.20 6.02
CA LEU A 15 5.74 -13.31 5.81
C LEU A 15 6.83 -13.38 6.88
N GLY A 16 7.06 -12.30 7.62
CA GLY A 16 8.11 -12.21 8.65
C GLY A 16 9.50 -11.90 8.09
N THR A 17 9.62 -11.60 6.79
CA THR A 17 10.87 -11.18 6.13
C THR A 17 11.36 -9.84 6.68
N VAL A 18 10.43 -8.97 7.06
CA VAL A 18 10.68 -7.59 7.49
C VAL A 18 9.96 -7.32 8.81
N GLN A 19 10.70 -6.90 9.83
CA GLN A 19 10.15 -6.65 11.18
C GLN A 19 10.30 -5.21 11.65
N ASN A 20 11.15 -4.42 11.00
CA ASN A 20 11.41 -3.03 11.34
C ASN A 20 11.68 -2.17 10.11
N ILE A 21 11.65 -0.87 10.30
CA ILE A 21 11.82 0.12 9.23
C ILE A 21 13.17 0.02 8.52
N CYS A 22 14.24 -0.33 9.25
CA CYS A 22 15.57 -0.49 8.67
C CYS A 22 15.66 -1.72 7.76
N GLU A 23 15.04 -2.82 8.17
CA GLU A 23 14.89 -4.02 7.33
C GLU A 23 14.02 -3.77 6.12
N ALA A 24 12.92 -3.03 6.27
CA ALA A 24 12.07 -2.64 5.15
C ALA A 24 12.82 -1.77 4.12
N ALA A 25 13.65 -0.83 4.59
CA ALA A 25 14.48 -0.01 3.70
C ALA A 25 15.52 -0.88 2.98
N LYS A 26 16.13 -1.86 3.66
CA LYS A 26 17.03 -2.83 3.02
C LYS A 26 16.29 -3.71 2.02
N TRP A 27 15.07 -4.14 2.32
CA TRP A 27 14.23 -4.89 1.40
C TRP A 27 13.98 -4.09 0.11
N LEU A 28 13.70 -2.78 0.23
CA LEU A 28 13.49 -1.90 -0.91
C LEU A 28 14.70 -1.86 -1.85
N ASN A 29 15.93 -1.99 -1.34
CA ASN A 29 17.16 -2.01 -2.14
C ASN A 29 17.22 -3.20 -3.12
N TYR A 30 16.54 -4.31 -2.81
CA TYR A 30 16.48 -5.48 -3.70
C TYR A 30 15.43 -5.34 -4.80
N THR A 31 14.65 -4.25 -4.81
CA THR A 31 13.58 -4.04 -5.78
C THR A 31 14.09 -3.33 -7.04
N TYR A 32 13.37 -3.53 -8.15
CA TYR A 32 13.63 -2.78 -9.39
C TYR A 32 13.43 -1.27 -9.23
N LEU A 33 12.53 -0.83 -8.33
CA LEU A 33 12.30 0.59 -8.05
C LEU A 33 13.57 1.28 -7.57
N TYR A 34 14.28 0.68 -6.61
CA TYR A 34 15.54 1.23 -6.10
C TYR A 34 16.59 1.42 -7.21
N ILE A 35 16.80 0.38 -8.02
CA ILE A 35 17.75 0.43 -9.15
C ILE A 35 17.42 1.60 -10.09
N ARG A 36 16.13 1.84 -10.33
CA ARG A 36 15.67 2.92 -11.21
C ARG A 36 15.77 4.30 -10.57
N MET A 37 15.52 4.42 -9.27
CA MET A 37 15.70 5.66 -8.51
C MET A 37 17.15 6.13 -8.49
N ILE A 38 18.12 5.20 -8.46
CA ILE A 38 19.55 5.56 -8.56
C ILE A 38 19.95 5.91 -9.99
N LYS A 39 19.48 5.14 -10.99
CA LYS A 39 19.86 5.35 -12.39
C LYS A 39 19.25 6.61 -13.00
N GLU A 40 18.01 6.91 -12.66
CA GLU A 40 17.25 8.03 -13.22
C GLU A 40 16.42 8.74 -12.12
N PRO A 41 17.08 9.40 -11.17
CA PRO A 41 16.46 9.94 -9.95
C PRO A 41 15.35 10.96 -10.20
N GLN A 42 15.52 11.84 -11.19
CA GLN A 42 14.58 12.93 -11.47
C GLN A 42 13.18 12.42 -11.83
N LEU A 43 13.08 11.28 -12.53
CA LEU A 43 11.79 10.67 -12.87
C LEU A 43 11.02 10.15 -11.65
N TYR A 44 11.70 9.92 -10.53
CA TYR A 44 11.13 9.42 -9.30
C TYR A 44 11.06 10.49 -8.20
N GLY A 45 11.25 11.76 -8.55
CA GLY A 45 11.18 12.87 -7.60
C GLY A 45 12.38 12.95 -6.64
N VAL A 46 13.48 12.26 -6.96
CA VAL A 46 14.74 12.33 -6.20
C VAL A 46 15.62 13.40 -6.84
N SER A 47 16.10 14.38 -6.07
CA SER A 47 16.98 15.42 -6.60
C SER A 47 18.40 14.88 -6.80
N ASN A 48 19.11 15.33 -7.84
CA ASN A 48 20.51 14.93 -8.03
C ASN A 48 21.40 15.36 -6.85
N GLU A 49 21.07 16.48 -6.22
CA GLU A 49 21.74 16.97 -5.00
C GLU A 49 21.58 15.98 -3.83
N SER A 50 20.41 15.37 -3.68
CA SER A 50 20.20 14.35 -2.64
C SER A 50 21.07 13.12 -2.83
N LEU A 51 21.35 12.71 -4.08
CA LEU A 51 22.29 11.62 -4.36
C LEU A 51 23.76 11.98 -4.16
N LEU A 52 24.12 13.27 -4.19
CA LEU A 52 25.48 13.71 -3.83
C LEU A 52 25.73 13.56 -2.33
N VAL A 53 24.70 13.77 -1.52
CA VAL A 53 24.75 13.64 -0.05
C VAL A 53 24.54 12.19 0.39
N ASP A 54 23.59 11.48 -0.22
CA ASP A 54 23.24 10.10 0.06
C ASP A 54 23.37 9.25 -1.21
N LYS A 55 24.61 8.83 -1.48
CA LYS A 55 24.97 8.07 -2.68
C LYS A 55 24.16 6.78 -2.86
N TYR A 56 23.70 6.18 -1.77
CA TYR A 56 22.96 4.92 -1.78
C TYR A 56 21.46 5.10 -1.57
N LEU A 57 20.97 6.34 -1.47
CA LEU A 57 19.58 6.70 -1.23
C LEU A 57 18.96 6.02 -0.01
N PHE A 58 19.76 5.71 1.00
CA PHE A 58 19.29 5.01 2.20
C PHE A 58 18.26 5.83 2.97
N GLN A 59 18.49 7.14 3.14
CA GLN A 59 17.55 8.04 3.81
C GLN A 59 16.27 8.19 3.00
N GLY A 60 16.37 8.33 1.67
CA GLY A 60 15.20 8.40 0.80
C GLY A 60 14.35 7.13 0.86
N CYS A 61 14.98 5.95 0.95
CA CYS A 61 14.28 4.69 1.16
C CYS A 61 13.60 4.62 2.53
N LEU A 62 14.26 5.10 3.60
CA LEU A 62 13.65 5.19 4.92
C LEU A 62 12.40 6.08 4.91
N ASP A 63 12.46 7.24 4.27
CA ASP A 63 11.34 8.18 4.21
C ASP A 63 10.14 7.60 3.43
N LEU A 64 10.42 6.88 2.33
CA LEU A 64 9.40 6.16 1.56
C LEU A 64 8.73 5.06 2.37
N ILE A 65 9.52 4.20 3.02
CA ILE A 65 8.99 3.15 3.88
C ILE A 65 8.22 3.74 5.05
N HIS A 66 8.73 4.81 5.68
CA HIS A 66 8.07 5.48 6.79
C HIS A 66 6.66 5.95 6.39
N SER A 67 6.55 6.59 5.23
CA SER A 67 5.28 7.05 4.67
C SER A 67 4.33 5.88 4.40
N ALA A 68 4.83 4.79 3.81
CA ALA A 68 4.05 3.58 3.55
C ALA A 68 3.60 2.87 4.85
N ALA A 69 4.45 2.85 5.88
CA ALA A 69 4.15 2.27 7.18
C ALA A 69 3.06 3.06 7.91
N ILE A 70 3.10 4.39 7.86
CA ILE A 70 2.02 5.25 8.40
C ILE A 70 0.69 4.96 7.71
N GLN A 71 0.70 4.83 6.37
CA GLN A 71 -0.51 4.52 5.61
C GLN A 71 -1.04 3.11 5.93
N SER A 72 -0.15 2.14 6.09
CA SER A 72 -0.49 0.77 6.48
C SER A 72 -1.12 0.71 7.88
N ASP A 73 -0.57 1.47 8.84
CA ASP A 73 -1.08 1.60 10.21
C ASP A 73 -2.46 2.28 10.26
N THR A 74 -2.62 3.37 9.49
CA THR A 74 -3.92 4.06 9.32
C THR A 74 -4.98 3.14 8.70
N SER A 75 -4.56 2.22 7.84
CA SER A 75 -5.44 1.23 7.20
C SER A 75 -5.67 -0.02 8.05
N HIS A 76 -5.12 -0.06 9.27
CA HIS A 76 -5.17 -1.18 10.22
C HIS A 76 -4.55 -2.50 9.72
N LEU A 77 -3.68 -2.45 8.71
CA LEU A 77 -2.98 -3.64 8.20
C LEU A 77 -1.81 -4.07 9.07
N ILE A 78 -1.10 -3.12 9.66
CA ILE A 78 0.00 -3.34 10.59
C ILE A 78 -0.20 -2.43 11.80
N HIS A 79 0.49 -2.71 12.89
CA HIS A 79 0.71 -1.73 13.95
C HIS A 79 2.16 -1.24 13.88
N TYR A 80 2.34 0.06 13.72
CA TYR A 80 3.66 0.67 13.56
C TYR A 80 4.06 1.51 14.77
N ASP A 81 5.08 1.06 15.50
CA ASP A 81 5.67 1.85 16.60
C ASP A 81 6.74 2.80 16.05
N ARG A 82 6.40 4.09 16.02
CA ARG A 82 7.26 5.16 15.51
C ARG A 82 8.52 5.40 16.35
N LYS A 83 8.51 5.01 17.63
CA LYS A 83 9.66 5.21 18.52
C LYS A 83 10.72 4.15 18.29
N THR A 84 10.30 2.89 18.19
CA THR A 84 11.21 1.76 18.00
C THR A 84 11.45 1.45 16.53
N GLY A 85 10.57 1.91 15.63
CA GLY A 85 10.60 1.57 14.21
C GLY A 85 10.13 0.15 13.92
N SER A 86 9.47 -0.52 14.87
CA SER A 86 9.05 -1.91 14.76
C SER A 86 7.64 -2.06 14.16
N PHE A 87 7.43 -3.18 13.48
CA PHE A 87 6.13 -3.56 12.90
C PHE A 87 5.55 -4.74 13.65
N GLN A 88 4.25 -4.69 13.91
CA GLN A 88 3.47 -5.81 14.41
C GLN A 88 2.37 -6.14 13.40
N ILE A 89 2.17 -7.44 13.18
CA ILE A 89 1.18 -7.95 12.23
C ILE A 89 -0.22 -7.84 12.84
N THR A 90 -1.22 -7.46 12.06
CA THR A 90 -2.64 -7.58 12.43
C THR A 90 -3.31 -8.70 11.63
N GLU A 91 -4.46 -9.18 12.11
CA GLU A 91 -5.27 -10.16 11.37
C GLU A 91 -5.80 -9.60 10.05
N HIS A 92 -6.12 -8.30 9.99
CA HIS A 92 -6.49 -7.63 8.74
C HIS A 92 -5.33 -7.63 7.74
N GLY A 93 -4.10 -7.38 8.20
CA GLY A 93 -2.89 -7.49 7.39
C GLY A 93 -2.70 -8.89 6.81
N ARG A 94 -2.92 -9.93 7.62
CA ARG A 94 -2.85 -11.34 7.19
C ARG A 94 -3.87 -11.66 6.11
N ILE A 95 -5.13 -11.28 6.32
CA ILE A 95 -6.21 -11.48 5.34
C ILE A 95 -5.88 -10.74 4.05
N ALA A 96 -5.46 -9.47 4.13
CA ALA A 96 -5.09 -8.66 2.97
C ALA A 96 -3.98 -9.32 2.15
N SER A 97 -2.92 -9.79 2.81
CA SER A 97 -1.79 -10.44 2.15
C SER A 97 -2.15 -11.81 1.58
N HIS A 98 -2.98 -12.59 2.27
CA HIS A 98 -3.32 -13.95 1.85
C HIS A 98 -4.23 -13.96 0.62
N TYR A 99 -5.17 -13.02 0.56
CA TYR A 99 -6.16 -12.90 -0.52
C TYR A 99 -5.80 -11.85 -1.58
N TYR A 100 -4.62 -11.23 -1.47
CA TYR A 100 -4.16 -10.16 -2.37
C TYR A 100 -5.17 -8.99 -2.49
N CYS A 101 -5.82 -8.65 -1.37
CA CYS A 101 -6.70 -7.49 -1.30
C CYS A 101 -5.88 -6.22 -1.06
N THR A 102 -6.26 -5.12 -1.70
CA THR A 102 -5.59 -3.83 -1.47
C THR A 102 -5.93 -3.29 -0.07
N HIS A 103 -5.05 -2.47 0.49
CA HIS A 103 -5.32 -1.78 1.76
C HIS A 103 -6.61 -0.94 1.73
N GLU A 104 -6.92 -0.30 0.60
CA GLU A 104 -8.14 0.50 0.42
C GLU A 104 -9.40 -0.35 0.57
N THR A 105 -9.42 -1.55 0.00
CA THR A 105 -10.56 -2.47 0.11
C THR A 105 -10.75 -2.94 1.54
N ILE A 106 -9.68 -3.23 2.26
CA ILE A 106 -9.76 -3.62 3.68
C ILE A 106 -10.30 -2.47 4.54
N VAL A 107 -9.91 -1.23 4.26
CA VAL A 107 -10.47 -0.05 4.94
C VAL A 107 -11.98 0.05 4.71
N ILE A 108 -12.45 -0.13 3.47
CA ILE A 108 -13.87 -0.13 3.13
C ILE A 108 -14.61 -1.22 3.89
N TYR A 109 -14.07 -2.44 3.90
CA TYR A 109 -14.66 -3.58 4.61
C TYR A 109 -14.73 -3.33 6.11
N ASN A 110 -13.68 -2.79 6.73
CA ASN A 110 -13.66 -2.49 8.16
C ASN A 110 -14.69 -1.42 8.56
N GLN A 111 -14.99 -0.47 7.67
CA GLN A 111 -15.99 0.57 7.94
C GLN A 111 -17.43 0.08 7.73
N LEU A 112 -17.65 -0.83 6.78
CA LEU A 112 -18.98 -1.23 6.34
C LEU A 112 -19.46 -2.55 6.96
N PHE A 113 -18.57 -3.44 7.40
CA PHE A 113 -18.96 -4.70 8.02
C PHE A 113 -19.60 -4.48 9.39
N LYS A 114 -20.82 -5.00 9.55
CA LYS A 114 -21.60 -5.00 10.78
C LYS A 114 -22.20 -6.38 10.98
N VAL A 115 -22.43 -6.76 12.24
CA VAL A 115 -22.98 -8.09 12.58
C VAL A 115 -24.38 -8.32 12.00
N THR A 116 -25.14 -7.25 11.74
CA THR A 116 -26.53 -7.30 11.27
C THR A 116 -26.69 -7.19 9.75
N LEU A 117 -25.65 -7.51 8.96
CA LEU A 117 -25.70 -7.36 7.51
C LEU A 117 -26.61 -8.40 6.85
N SER A 118 -27.43 -7.95 5.89
CA SER A 118 -28.18 -8.83 5.00
C SER A 118 -27.30 -9.30 3.83
N GLU A 119 -27.72 -10.34 3.13
CA GLU A 119 -27.04 -10.83 1.92
C GLU A 119 -26.97 -9.75 0.83
N ILE A 120 -28.03 -8.94 0.69
CA ILE A 120 -28.08 -7.81 -0.26
C ILE A 120 -27.01 -6.78 0.09
N ASP A 121 -26.82 -6.49 1.38
CA ASP A 121 -25.78 -5.56 1.83
C ASP A 121 -24.37 -6.11 1.57
N LEU A 122 -24.19 -7.43 1.71
CA LEU A 122 -22.91 -8.08 1.43
C LEU A 122 -22.51 -7.89 -0.04
N PHE A 123 -23.41 -8.16 -0.98
CA PHE A 123 -23.18 -7.93 -2.41
C PHE A 123 -22.88 -6.46 -2.70
N ARG A 124 -23.58 -5.54 -2.01
CA ARG A 124 -23.32 -4.10 -2.14
C ARG A 124 -21.91 -3.74 -1.67
N ILE A 125 -21.49 -4.19 -0.48
CA ILE A 125 -20.16 -3.92 0.08
C ILE A 125 -19.08 -4.50 -0.83
N PHE A 126 -19.25 -5.74 -1.30
CA PHE A 126 -18.33 -6.36 -2.25
C PHE A 126 -18.17 -5.53 -3.52
N SER A 127 -19.26 -4.98 -4.07
CA SER A 127 -19.20 -4.14 -5.28
C SER A 127 -18.46 -2.81 -5.09
N LEU A 128 -18.25 -2.36 -3.84
CA LEU A 128 -17.54 -1.13 -3.50
C LEU A 128 -16.02 -1.32 -3.39
N SER A 129 -15.52 -2.55 -3.49
CA SER A 129 -14.08 -2.84 -3.39
C SER A 129 -13.28 -2.02 -4.40
N SER A 130 -12.11 -1.53 -3.96
CA SER A 130 -11.26 -0.64 -4.76
C SER A 130 -10.78 -1.28 -6.07
N GLU A 131 -10.71 -2.60 -6.13
CA GLU A 131 -10.38 -3.38 -7.32
C GLU A 131 -11.39 -3.13 -8.47
N PHE A 132 -12.63 -2.75 -8.15
CA PHE A 132 -13.68 -2.45 -9.12
C PHE A 132 -13.78 -0.96 -9.50
N SER A 133 -12.97 -0.09 -8.90
CA SER A 133 -12.99 1.37 -9.12
C SER A 133 -13.01 1.77 -10.61
N HIS A 134 -12.17 1.12 -11.43
CA HIS A 134 -12.05 1.42 -12.86
C HIS A 134 -13.25 0.92 -13.70
N ASN A 135 -13.96 -0.11 -13.24
CA ASN A 135 -15.12 -0.65 -13.95
C ASN A 135 -16.33 0.30 -13.84
N TYR A 136 -16.48 0.97 -12.70
CA TYR A 136 -17.56 1.93 -12.48
C TYR A 136 -17.47 3.13 -13.44
N GLU A 137 -16.27 3.68 -13.66
CA GLU A 137 -16.08 4.80 -14.59
C GLU A 137 -16.46 4.46 -16.02
N ARG A 138 -16.12 3.25 -16.48
CA ARG A 138 -16.40 2.82 -17.85
C ARG A 138 -17.90 2.64 -18.09
N ILE A 139 -18.62 2.07 -17.12
CA ILE A 139 -20.09 1.91 -17.20
C ILE A 139 -20.78 3.28 -17.20
N ARG A 140 -20.31 4.23 -16.38
CA ARG A 140 -20.85 5.59 -16.33
C ARG A 140 -20.60 6.34 -17.64
N LYS A 141 -19.39 6.26 -18.21
CA LYS A 141 -19.05 6.88 -19.50
C LYS A 141 -19.91 6.33 -20.65
N ASN A 142 -20.09 5.01 -20.73
CA ASN A 142 -20.90 4.37 -21.77
C ASN A 142 -22.40 4.71 -21.70
N ARG A 143 -22.93 5.08 -20.52
CA ARG A 143 -24.31 5.60 -20.42
C ARG A 143 -24.42 7.02 -20.95
N ILE A 144 -23.42 7.87 -20.73
CA ILE A 144 -23.43 9.28 -21.17
C ILE A 144 -23.29 9.37 -22.70
N THR A 145 -22.43 8.56 -23.31
CA THR A 145 -22.23 8.54 -24.77
C THR A 145 -23.40 7.95 -25.56
N LYS A 146 -24.34 7.26 -24.92
CA LYS A 146 -25.57 6.76 -25.56
C LYS A 146 -26.74 7.74 -25.50
N ILE A 147 -26.58 8.86 -24.78
CA ILE A 147 -27.62 9.90 -24.63
C ILE A 147 -27.27 11.14 -25.48
N THR A 148 -26.14 11.11 -26.20
CA THR A 148 -25.70 12.13 -27.16
C THR A 148 -25.64 11.51 -28.54
#